data_AF-A0A2V9NB76-F1
#
_entry.id   AF-A0A2V9NB76-F1
#
_cell.length_a   1.000
_cell.length_b   1.000
_cell.length_c   1.000
_cell.angle_alpha   90.00
_cell.angle_beta   90.00
_cell.angle_gamma   90.00
#
_symmetry.space_group_name_H-M   'P 1'
#
loop_
_entity.id
_entity.type
_entity.pdbx_description
1 polymer ?
#
loop_
_entity_poly.entity_id
_entity_poly.type
_entity_poly.pdbx_seq_one_letter_code
_entity_poly.pdbx_strand_id
1 'polypeptide(L)'
;MGRYSSKNTTSSYRRLDNRELQRKGFLRPGGWTSLRWSRNGEAVGSVGIRAEFDRVVLRYRHQRYGEDWKDEEYPVFLDRTRCNYGGERVWFVCPARGCSRRVAVVYGGSIFACRHCYQLAYDSQREAAYSRALSRAQAIRMKLGGSPNMAEDFPDKPKGMHWRTYDLLCREAEDAQNRSCPPWLIRQILLK
;
A
#
# COMPACT_ATOMS: atom_id res chain seq x y z
N MET A 1 -25.11 -13.92 -14.14
CA MET A 1 -23.69 -14.24 -13.90
C MET A 1 -23.08 -13.17 -13.03
N GLY A 2 -22.65 -13.52 -11.81
CA GLY A 2 -22.32 -12.59 -10.72
C GLY A 2 -21.00 -11.85 -10.91
N ARG A 3 -21.05 -10.53 -10.71
CA ARG A 3 -19.88 -9.64 -10.69
C ARG A 3 -18.99 -9.99 -9.49
N TYR A 4 -17.77 -10.44 -9.73
CA TYR A 4 -16.72 -10.51 -8.71
C TYR A 4 -16.46 -9.10 -8.18
N SER A 5 -17.01 -8.77 -7.02
CA SER A 5 -16.69 -7.53 -6.31
C SER A 5 -15.25 -7.62 -5.81
N SER A 6 -14.33 -6.99 -6.54
CA SER A 6 -12.91 -6.97 -6.17
C SER A 6 -12.72 -6.13 -4.90
N LYS A 7 -12.23 -6.74 -3.82
CA LYS A 7 -11.89 -6.03 -2.57
C LYS A 7 -10.94 -4.85 -2.85
N ASN A 8 -11.21 -3.68 -2.27
CA ASN A 8 -10.37 -2.50 -2.45
C ASN A 8 -8.93 -2.73 -1.93
N THR A 9 -7.92 -2.13 -2.59
CA THR A 9 -6.53 -2.23 -2.14
C THR A 9 -6.13 -1.15 -1.15
N THR A 10 -5.05 -1.40 -0.42
CA THR A 10 -4.47 -0.46 0.55
C THR A 10 -3.97 0.86 -0.06
N SER A 11 -3.41 0.86 -1.28
CA SER A 11 -2.96 2.08 -1.97
C SER A 11 -4.10 3.02 -2.35
N SER A 12 -5.29 2.46 -2.53
CA SER A 12 -6.48 3.20 -2.95
C SER A 12 -7.13 4.00 -1.81
N TYR A 13 -6.64 3.85 -0.56
CA TYR A 13 -7.25 4.41 0.64
C TYR A 13 -6.40 5.49 1.30
N ARG A 14 -7.10 6.45 1.95
CA ARG A 14 -6.49 7.55 2.70
C ARG A 14 -5.78 7.01 3.95
N ARG A 15 -4.45 6.94 3.93
CA ARG A 15 -3.68 6.28 4.99
C ARG A 15 -3.23 7.24 6.09
N LEU A 16 -3.39 6.84 7.34
CA LEU A 16 -2.80 7.46 8.53
C LEU A 16 -1.81 6.48 9.16
N ASP A 17 -0.52 6.83 9.27
CA ASP A 17 0.51 5.99 9.89
C ASP A 17 1.08 6.65 11.15
N ASN A 18 0.98 5.97 12.29
CA ASN A 18 1.44 6.55 13.55
C ASN A 18 2.96 6.75 13.60
N ARG A 19 3.75 5.95 12.87
CA ARG A 19 5.22 6.05 12.87
C ARG A 19 5.65 7.32 12.17
N GLU A 20 4.93 7.71 11.12
CA GLU A 20 5.16 8.96 10.42
C GLU A 20 4.80 10.15 11.31
N LEU A 21 3.62 10.12 11.93
CA LEU A 21 3.20 11.17 12.86
C LEU A 21 4.15 11.29 14.06
N GLN A 22 4.58 10.16 14.63
CA GLN A 22 5.53 10.14 15.74
C GLN A 22 6.88 10.73 15.33
N ARG A 23 7.43 10.33 14.18
CA ARG A 23 8.71 10.84 13.67
C ARG A 23 8.67 12.34 13.41
N LYS A 24 7.54 12.87 12.95
CA LYS A 24 7.33 14.29 12.71
C LYS A 24 6.93 15.07 13.99
N GLY A 25 6.84 14.41 15.15
CA GLY A 25 6.50 15.05 16.42
C GLY A 25 5.01 15.36 16.62
N PHE A 26 4.14 14.91 15.72
CA PHE A 26 2.71 15.23 15.73
C PHE A 26 1.87 14.37 16.67
N LEU A 27 2.47 13.47 17.45
CA LEU A 27 1.79 12.69 18.50
C LEU A 27 2.10 13.20 19.92
N ARG A 28 2.65 14.42 20.03
CA ARG A 28 2.82 15.11 21.31
C ARG A 28 1.52 15.86 21.65
N PRO A 29 1.07 15.89 22.92
CA PRO A 29 -0.11 16.65 23.32
C PRO A 29 -0.05 18.10 22.83
N GLY A 30 -1.13 18.60 22.24
CA GLY A 30 -1.20 19.94 21.66
C GLY A 30 -0.65 20.04 20.23
N GLY A 31 -0.07 18.96 19.70
CA GLY A 31 0.36 18.89 18.31
C GLY A 31 -0.83 18.93 17.35
N TRP A 32 -0.69 19.68 16.25
CA TRP A 32 -1.66 19.71 15.17
C TRP A 32 -0.94 19.54 13.83
N THR A 33 -1.53 18.76 12.94
CA THR A 33 -1.10 18.66 11.55
C THR A 33 -2.29 18.40 10.64
N SER A 34 -2.08 18.55 9.33
CA SER A 34 -3.05 18.12 8.33
C SER A 34 -2.38 17.24 7.28
N LEU A 35 -3.06 16.16 6.90
CA LEU A 35 -2.67 15.34 5.77
C LEU A 35 -3.62 15.60 4.62
N ARG A 36 -3.07 15.69 3.41
CA ARG A 36 -3.83 15.81 2.17
C ARG A 36 -3.51 14.61 1.30
N TRP A 37 -4.53 14.11 0.62
CA TRP A 37 -4.39 13.04 -0.35
C TRP A 37 -4.80 13.56 -1.72
N SER A 38 -4.03 13.18 -2.74
CA SER A 38 -4.38 13.40 -4.14
C SER A 38 -4.50 12.07 -4.88
N ARG A 39 -5.36 12.03 -5.89
CA ARG A 39 -5.50 10.92 -6.85
C ARG A 39 -5.41 11.51 -8.25
N ASN A 40 -4.48 11.03 -9.06
CA ASN A 40 -4.22 11.57 -10.41
C ASN A 40 -3.96 13.09 -10.43
N GLY A 41 -3.30 13.64 -9.40
CA GLY A 41 -3.03 15.07 -9.28
C GLY A 41 -4.16 15.91 -8.67
N GLU A 42 -5.38 15.37 -8.56
CA GLU A 42 -6.51 16.06 -7.94
C GLU A 42 -6.59 15.79 -6.44
N ALA A 43 -6.81 16.84 -5.64
CA ALA A 43 -6.99 16.69 -4.20
C ALA A 43 -8.28 15.94 -3.88
N VAL A 44 -8.16 14.72 -3.37
CA VAL A 44 -9.30 13.84 -3.05
C VAL A 44 -9.74 13.95 -1.59
N GLY A 45 -9.05 14.74 -0.77
CA GLY A 45 -9.49 15.07 0.59
C GLY A 45 -8.33 15.43 1.52
N SER A 46 -8.70 15.90 2.70
CA SER A 46 -7.78 16.21 3.78
C SER A 46 -8.32 15.71 5.11
N VAL A 47 -7.43 15.51 6.08
CA VAL A 47 -7.76 15.30 7.49
C VAL A 47 -6.90 16.22 8.34
N GLY A 48 -7.54 16.92 9.27
CA GLY A 48 -6.88 17.56 10.39
C GLY A 48 -6.67 16.55 11.51
N ILE A 49 -5.50 16.56 12.14
CA ILE A 49 -5.12 15.63 13.19
C ILE A 49 -4.65 16.46 14.37
N ARG A 50 -5.41 16.42 15.47
CA ARG A 50 -5.04 17.06 16.74
C ARG A 50 -4.64 15.99 17.74
N ALA A 51 -3.42 16.05 18.26
CA ALA A 51 -2.93 15.10 19.24
C ALA A 51 -3.29 15.53 20.66
N GLU A 52 -3.88 14.60 21.39
CA GLU A 52 -4.08 14.65 22.83
C GLU A 52 -3.17 13.63 23.49
N PHE A 53 -3.33 13.42 24.80
CA PHE A 53 -2.45 12.52 25.56
C PHE A 53 -2.60 11.05 25.15
N ASP A 54 -3.84 10.57 25.07
CA ASP A 54 -4.25 9.18 24.87
C ASP A 54 -5.00 8.96 23.55
N ARG A 55 -5.13 9.98 22.69
CA ARG A 55 -5.86 9.91 21.42
C ARG A 55 -5.35 10.93 20.41
N VAL A 56 -5.71 10.71 19.16
CA VAL A 56 -5.75 11.78 18.14
C VAL A 56 -7.19 12.04 17.75
N VAL A 57 -7.56 13.31 17.67
CA VAL A 57 -8.86 13.73 17.14
C VAL A 57 -8.69 14.01 15.66
N LEU A 58 -9.44 13.28 14.85
CA LEU A 58 -9.46 13.44 13.40
C LEU A 58 -10.63 14.32 13.01
N ARG A 59 -10.35 15.37 12.22
CA ARG A 59 -11.36 16.27 11.64
C ARG A 59 -11.29 16.18 10.12
N TYR A 60 -12.36 15.73 9.48
CA TYR A 60 -12.41 15.61 8.01
C TYR A 60 -13.83 15.73 7.50
N ARG A 61 -13.95 15.99 6.19
CA ARG A 61 -15.22 16.00 5.49
C ARG A 61 -15.33 14.77 4.61
N HIS A 62 -16.51 14.16 4.59
CA HIS A 62 -16.82 13.08 3.65
C HIS A 62 -18.20 13.27 3.05
N GLN A 63 -18.37 12.77 1.82
CA GLN A 63 -19.63 12.83 1.09
C GLN A 63 -19.97 11.41 0.64
N ARG A 64 -21.20 10.98 0.92
CA ARG A 64 -21.79 9.78 0.29
C ARG A 64 -22.51 10.20 -0.98
N TYR A 65 -22.60 9.29 -1.96
CA TYR A 65 -23.23 9.59 -3.25
C TYR A 65 -24.68 10.08 -3.05
N GLY A 66 -24.97 11.30 -3.50
CA GLY A 66 -26.29 11.94 -3.36
C GLY A 66 -26.56 12.60 -2.00
N GLU A 67 -25.60 12.64 -1.09
CA GLU A 67 -25.71 13.35 0.20
C GLU A 67 -24.84 14.61 0.23
N ASP A 68 -25.15 15.54 1.15
CA ASP A 68 -24.32 16.69 1.46
C ASP A 68 -22.99 16.28 2.13
N TRP A 69 -21.99 17.15 2.01
CA TRP A 69 -20.73 17.01 2.72
C TRP A 69 -20.95 17.08 4.23
N LYS A 70 -20.55 16.03 4.94
CA LYS A 70 -20.62 15.98 6.41
C LYS A 70 -19.23 16.20 7.01
N ASP A 71 -19.17 17.15 7.94
CA ASP A 71 -18.04 17.32 8.85
C ASP A 71 -18.08 16.23 9.93
N GLU A 72 -17.00 15.47 10.04
CA GLU A 72 -16.82 14.44 11.05
C GLU A 72 -15.63 14.80 11.94
N GLU A 73 -15.88 14.75 13.24
CA GLU A 73 -14.85 14.79 14.28
C GLU A 73 -15.00 13.57 15.17
N TYR A 74 -13.97 12.73 15.21
CA TYR A 74 -14.00 11.59 16.14
C TYR A 74 -12.60 11.17 16.60
N PRO A 75 -12.50 10.57 17.80
CA PRO A 75 -11.23 10.18 18.39
C PRO A 75 -10.73 8.82 17.88
N VAL A 76 -9.43 8.73 17.65
CA VAL A 76 -8.70 7.47 17.51
C VAL A 76 -7.75 7.34 18.70
N PHE A 77 -8.04 6.38 19.58
CA PHE A 77 -7.23 6.15 20.77
C PHE A 77 -5.83 5.67 20.43
N LEU A 78 -4.89 6.06 21.27
CA LEU A 78 -3.49 5.67 21.22
C LEU A 78 -3.19 4.70 22.35
N ASP A 79 -2.43 3.66 22.02
CA ASP A 79 -1.84 2.75 23.00
C ASP A 79 -0.32 2.81 22.89
N ARG A 80 0.38 2.50 23.98
CA ARG A 80 1.83 2.65 24.09
C ARG A 80 2.45 1.37 24.61
N THR A 81 3.50 0.90 23.95
CA THR A 81 4.29 -0.25 24.40
C THR A 81 5.72 0.21 24.64
N ARG A 82 6.30 -0.13 25.80
CA ARG A 82 7.70 0.17 26.10
C ARG A 82 8.63 -0.62 25.16
N CYS A 83 9.70 0.01 24.71
CA CYS A 83 10.72 -0.62 23.87
C CYS A 83 11.93 -1.06 24.71
N ASN A 84 12.56 -2.19 24.36
CA ASN A 84 13.70 -2.76 25.10
C ASN A 84 14.93 -1.83 25.16
N TYR A 85 15.12 -0.97 24.14
CA TYR A 85 16.25 -0.04 24.07
C TYR A 85 15.85 1.41 24.44
N GLY A 86 14.78 1.58 25.21
CA GLY A 86 14.24 2.88 25.59
C GLY A 86 13.19 3.43 24.61
N GLY A 87 12.37 4.36 25.11
CA GLY A 87 11.28 4.97 24.37
C GLY A 87 10.00 4.13 24.32
N GLU A 88 9.02 4.63 23.56
CA GLU A 88 7.69 4.06 23.46
C GLU A 88 7.29 3.88 22.00
N ARG A 89 6.71 2.71 21.71
CA ARG A 89 6.03 2.44 20.45
C ARG A 89 4.56 2.80 20.59
N VAL A 90 4.13 3.81 19.84
CA VAL A 90 2.73 4.22 19.79
C VAL A 90 1.96 3.34 18.79
N TRP A 91 0.73 3.00 19.14
CA TRP A 91 -0.22 2.23 18.35
C TRP A 91 -1.52 3.00 18.23
N PHE A 92 -2.20 2.92 17.08
CA PHE A 92 -3.62 3.27 17.03
C PHE A 92 -4.43 2.08 17.56
N VAL A 93 -5.47 2.36 18.33
CA VAL A 93 -6.53 1.40 18.63
C VAL A 93 -7.61 1.56 17.57
N CYS A 94 -7.91 0.47 16.84
CA CYS A 94 -8.91 0.52 15.78
C CYS A 94 -10.29 0.94 16.35
N PRO A 95 -10.88 2.06 15.87
CA PRO A 95 -12.11 2.63 16.44
C PRO A 95 -13.38 1.91 15.96
N ALA A 96 -13.26 1.02 14.97
CA ALA A 96 -14.38 0.20 14.51
C ALA A 96 -14.95 -0.65 15.66
N ARG A 97 -16.28 -0.63 15.80
CA ARG A 97 -17.00 -1.38 16.85
C ARG A 97 -16.58 -2.85 16.85
N GLY A 98 -16.18 -3.36 18.01
CA GLY A 98 -15.77 -4.76 18.20
C GLY A 98 -14.37 -5.13 17.67
N CYS A 99 -13.55 -4.20 17.19
CA CYS A 99 -12.20 -4.51 16.71
C CYS A 99 -11.12 -4.34 17.76
N SER A 100 -10.99 -3.15 18.36
CA SER A 100 -9.99 -2.76 19.39
C SER A 100 -8.52 -3.18 19.14
N ARG A 101 -8.17 -3.60 17.92
CA ARG A 101 -6.82 -4.04 17.56
C ARG A 101 -5.83 -2.87 17.58
N ARG A 102 -4.65 -3.11 18.16
CA ARG A 102 -3.47 -2.23 18.02
C ARG A 102 -2.92 -2.32 16.61
N VAL A 103 -2.88 -1.21 15.89
CA VAL A 103 -2.41 -1.13 14.51
C VAL A 103 -1.52 0.09 14.29
N ALA A 104 -0.52 -0.05 13.42
CA ALA A 104 0.33 1.08 13.03
C ALA A 104 -0.38 2.03 12.05
N VAL A 105 -1.36 1.50 11.31
CA VAL A 105 -2.00 2.17 10.19
C VAL A 105 -3.51 2.03 10.28
N VAL A 106 -4.21 3.16 10.14
CA VAL A 106 -5.65 3.20 9.88
C VAL A 106 -5.91 3.84 8.52
N TYR A 107 -6.97 3.40 7.86
CA TYR A 107 -7.34 3.79 6.51
C TYR A 107 -8.66 4.57 6.57
N GLY A 108 -8.80 5.66 5.83
CA GLY A 108 -9.95 6.55 5.82
C GLY A 108 -10.95 6.19 4.72
N GLY A 109 -12.22 6.10 5.12
CA GLY A 109 -13.43 5.97 4.28
C GLY A 109 -14.52 6.88 4.84
N SER A 110 -15.68 6.31 5.24
CA SER A 110 -16.67 7.02 6.06
C SER A 110 -16.18 7.25 7.49
N ILE A 111 -15.46 6.28 8.05
CA ILE A 111 -14.67 6.37 9.28
C ILE A 111 -13.21 6.01 8.97
N PHE A 112 -12.29 6.12 9.93
CA PHE A 112 -10.98 5.45 9.82
C PHE A 112 -11.03 4.13 10.57
N ALA A 113 -10.50 3.08 9.96
CA ALA A 113 -10.44 1.76 10.57
C ALA A 113 -9.22 0.98 10.09
N CYS A 114 -8.92 -0.13 10.77
CA CYS A 114 -7.82 -0.99 10.35
C CYS A 114 -8.14 -1.74 9.05
N ARG A 115 -7.08 -2.27 8.41
CA ARG A 115 -7.20 -3.09 7.18
C ARG A 115 -8.19 -4.25 7.31
N HIS A 116 -8.30 -4.87 8.48
CA HIS A 116 -9.16 -6.04 8.69
C HIS A 116 -10.65 -5.66 8.71
N CYS A 117 -10.98 -4.52 9.31
CA CYS A 117 -12.35 -3.99 9.33
C CYS A 117 -12.82 -3.58 7.94
N TYR A 118 -11.91 -3.05 7.12
CA TYR A 118 -12.20 -2.72 5.73
C TYR A 118 -11.96 -3.87 4.75
N GLN A 119 -11.58 -5.06 5.24
CA GLN A 119 -11.24 -6.22 4.42
C GLN A 119 -10.28 -5.88 3.26
N LEU A 120 -9.35 -4.95 3.49
CA LEU A 120 -8.43 -4.46 2.47
C LEU A 120 -7.39 -5.53 2.18
N ALA A 121 -7.20 -5.82 0.89
CA ALA A 121 -6.07 -6.60 0.41
C ALA A 121 -4.86 -5.69 0.23
N TYR A 122 -3.66 -6.24 0.43
CA TYR A 122 -2.45 -5.54 0.00
C TYR A 122 -2.43 -5.43 -1.53
N ASP A 123 -1.85 -4.35 -2.07
CA ASP A 123 -1.68 -4.22 -3.52
C ASP A 123 -0.91 -5.40 -4.13
N SER A 124 0.07 -5.94 -3.40
CA SER A 124 0.81 -7.15 -3.77
C SER A 124 -0.04 -8.43 -3.84
N GLN A 125 -1.23 -8.46 -3.21
CA GLN A 125 -2.19 -9.55 -3.34
C GLN A 125 -3.12 -9.37 -4.55
N ARG A 126 -3.16 -8.16 -5.14
CA ARG A 126 -3.96 -7.80 -6.32
C ARG A 126 -3.14 -7.59 -7.59
N GLU A 127 -1.81 -7.56 -7.51
CA GLU A 127 -0.99 -7.80 -8.70
C GLU A 127 -1.34 -9.18 -9.24
N ALA A 128 -2.01 -9.20 -10.39
CA ALA A 128 -2.28 -10.43 -11.12
C ALA A 128 -0.96 -11.20 -11.27
N ALA A 129 -1.00 -12.52 -11.19
CA ALA A 129 0.20 -13.36 -11.21
C ALA A 129 1.15 -12.97 -12.37
N TYR A 130 0.57 -12.54 -13.49
CA TYR A 130 1.30 -12.04 -14.64
C TYR A 130 2.04 -10.71 -14.40
N SER A 131 1.46 -9.75 -13.67
CA SER A 131 2.11 -8.49 -13.32
C SER A 131 3.29 -8.69 -12.36
N ARG A 132 3.14 -9.58 -11.37
CA ARG A 132 4.26 -9.97 -10.48
C ARG A 132 5.40 -10.63 -11.24
N ALA A 133 5.06 -11.50 -12.18
CA ALA A 133 6.03 -12.18 -13.00
C ALA A 133 6.74 -11.18 -13.95
N LEU A 134 6.01 -10.22 -14.52
CA LEU A 134 6.59 -9.13 -15.30
C LEU A 134 7.59 -8.30 -14.48
N SER A 135 7.18 -7.80 -13.31
CA SER A 135 8.07 -7.00 -12.45
C SER A 135 9.31 -7.77 -12.00
N ARG A 136 9.19 -9.10 -11.78
CA ARG A 136 10.33 -9.95 -11.46
C ARG A 136 11.30 -10.07 -12.63
N ALA A 137 10.81 -10.28 -13.86
CA ALA A 137 11.65 -10.31 -15.05
C ALA A 137 12.37 -8.96 -15.28
N GLN A 138 11.66 -7.85 -15.10
CA GLN A 138 12.22 -6.50 -15.22
C GLN A 138 13.30 -6.22 -14.17
N ALA A 139 13.09 -6.64 -12.92
CA ALA A 139 14.07 -6.50 -11.85
C ALA A 139 15.36 -7.27 -12.13
N ILE A 140 15.26 -8.47 -12.73
CA ILE A 140 16.43 -9.25 -13.13
C ILE A 140 17.20 -8.56 -14.26
N ARG A 141 16.52 -8.04 -15.28
CA ARG A 141 17.17 -7.27 -16.36
C ARG A 141 17.93 -6.06 -15.83
N MET A 142 17.31 -5.28 -14.92
CA MET A 142 17.98 -4.16 -14.27
C MET A 142 19.17 -4.59 -13.42
N LYS A 143 19.08 -5.74 -12.73
CA LYS A 143 20.18 -6.30 -11.94
C LYS A 143 21.38 -6.70 -12.80
N LEU A 144 21.15 -7.09 -14.05
CA LEU A 144 22.20 -7.39 -15.03
C LEU A 144 22.75 -6.13 -15.72
N GLY A 145 22.19 -4.94 -15.42
CA GLY A 145 22.65 -3.66 -15.95
C GLY A 145 21.95 -3.20 -17.22
N GLY A 146 20.87 -3.88 -17.64
CA GLY A 146 20.06 -3.46 -18.79
C GLY A 146 18.75 -2.77 -18.41
N SER A 147 17.90 -2.55 -19.42
CA SER A 147 16.61 -1.87 -19.24
C SER A 147 15.49 -2.81 -18.77
N PRO A 148 14.43 -2.28 -18.13
CA PRO A 148 13.23 -3.06 -17.81
C PRO A 148 12.32 -3.29 -19.04
N ASN A 149 12.73 -2.88 -20.25
CA ASN A 149 11.94 -3.08 -21.46
C ASN A 149 12.03 -4.55 -21.89
N MET A 150 10.89 -5.24 -21.93
CA MET A 150 10.84 -6.66 -22.30
C MET A 150 10.98 -6.91 -23.80
N ALA A 151 10.86 -5.88 -24.63
CA ALA A 151 11.02 -5.96 -26.08
C ALA A 151 12.50 -5.79 -26.53
N GLU A 152 13.37 -5.40 -25.62
CA GLU A 152 14.82 -5.30 -25.87
C GLU A 152 15.50 -6.63 -25.55
N ASP A 153 16.65 -6.86 -26.20
CA ASP A 153 17.48 -8.03 -25.96
C ASP A 153 17.83 -8.19 -24.48
N PHE A 154 17.95 -9.44 -24.03
CA PHE A 154 18.25 -9.73 -22.63
C PHE A 154 19.69 -9.28 -22.30
N PRO A 155 19.93 -8.60 -21.17
CA PRO A 155 21.23 -8.00 -20.91
C PRO A 155 22.34 -9.03 -20.74
N ASP A 156 23.49 -8.76 -21.32
CA ASP A 156 24.69 -9.60 -21.18
C ASP A 156 25.15 -9.71 -19.72
N LYS A 157 25.92 -10.76 -19.47
CA LYS A 157 26.50 -11.02 -18.16
C LYS A 157 27.44 -9.86 -17.72
N PRO A 158 27.19 -9.22 -16.56
CA PRO A 158 28.05 -8.16 -16.08
C PRO A 158 29.45 -8.68 -15.66
N LYS A 159 30.43 -7.77 -15.72
CA LYS A 159 31.82 -8.05 -15.30
C LYS A 159 31.84 -8.42 -13.81
N GLY A 160 32.57 -9.48 -13.46
CA GLY A 160 32.70 -9.96 -12.08
C GLY A 160 31.56 -10.87 -11.59
N MET A 161 30.47 -11.03 -12.33
CA MET A 161 29.46 -12.06 -12.03
C MET A 161 29.99 -13.44 -12.42
N HIS A 162 29.61 -14.49 -11.68
CA HIS A 162 29.93 -15.87 -12.05
C HIS A 162 28.90 -16.40 -13.05
N TRP A 163 29.33 -17.17 -14.07
CA TRP A 163 28.45 -17.72 -15.11
C TRP A 163 27.26 -18.48 -14.55
N ARG A 164 27.49 -19.34 -13.54
CA ARG A 164 26.39 -20.07 -12.87
C ARG A 164 25.30 -19.16 -12.29
N THR A 165 25.67 -17.99 -11.77
CA THR A 165 24.70 -17.02 -11.22
C THR A 165 23.94 -16.33 -12.34
N TYR A 166 24.63 -16.00 -13.42
CA TYR A 166 24.01 -15.45 -14.61
C TYR A 166 22.99 -16.41 -15.23
N ASP A 167 23.38 -17.66 -15.46
CA ASP A 167 22.49 -18.68 -16.05
C ASP A 167 21.24 -18.92 -15.20
N LEU A 168 21.38 -18.89 -13.87
CA LEU A 168 20.24 -19.00 -12.95
C LEU A 168 19.29 -17.80 -13.11
N LEU A 169 19.83 -16.58 -13.20
CA LEU A 169 19.04 -15.37 -13.40
C LEU A 169 18.36 -15.36 -14.77
N CYS A 170 19.03 -15.86 -15.82
CA CYS A 170 18.43 -16.02 -17.15
C CYS A 170 17.22 -16.94 -17.09
N ARG A 171 17.37 -18.14 -16.50
CA ARG A 171 16.25 -19.10 -16.34
C ARG A 171 15.11 -18.52 -15.51
N GLU A 172 15.44 -17.80 -14.44
CA GLU A 172 14.44 -17.18 -13.57
C GLU A 172 13.68 -16.06 -14.29
N ALA A 173 14.36 -15.27 -15.12
CA ALA A 173 13.74 -14.22 -15.92
C ALA A 173 12.85 -14.80 -17.03
N GLU A 174 13.29 -15.87 -17.70
CA GLU A 174 12.53 -16.58 -18.72
C GLU A 174 11.24 -17.19 -18.13
N ASP A 175 11.35 -17.86 -16.98
CA ASP A 175 10.18 -18.40 -16.26
C ASP A 175 9.20 -17.31 -15.85
N ALA A 176 9.72 -16.17 -15.37
CA ALA A 176 8.91 -15.03 -14.99
C ALA A 176 8.25 -14.35 -16.21
N GLN A 177 8.96 -14.26 -17.34
CA GLN A 177 8.41 -13.74 -18.59
C GLN A 177 7.31 -14.65 -19.15
N ASN A 178 7.50 -15.97 -19.12
CA ASN A 178 6.48 -16.95 -19.53
C ASN A 178 5.21 -16.86 -18.68
N ARG A 179 5.36 -16.65 -17.37
CA ARG A 179 4.25 -16.45 -16.42
C ARG A 179 3.63 -15.05 -16.51
N SER A 180 4.30 -14.11 -17.17
CA SER A 180 3.83 -12.73 -17.36
C SER A 180 2.84 -12.56 -18.51
N CYS A 181 2.61 -13.62 -19.31
CA CYS A 181 1.67 -13.59 -20.41
C CYS A 181 0.22 -13.77 -19.91
N PRO A 182 -0.68 -12.80 -20.13
CA PRO A 182 -2.07 -12.93 -19.71
C PRO A 182 -2.81 -14.03 -20.50
N PRO A 183 -3.73 -14.81 -19.90
CA PRO A 183 -4.44 -15.89 -20.59
C PRO A 183 -5.19 -15.47 -21.86
N TRP A 184 -5.57 -14.20 -21.99
CA TRP A 184 -6.24 -13.65 -23.16
C TRP A 184 -5.28 -13.34 -24.33
N LEU A 185 -3.97 -13.15 -24.06
CA LEU A 185 -2.93 -12.94 -25.08
C LEU A 185 -2.52 -14.27 -25.74
N ILE A 186 -2.53 -15.36 -24.96
CA ILE A 186 -2.22 -16.73 -25.41
C ILE A 186 -3.24 -17.22 -26.47
N ARG A 187 -4.52 -16.85 -26.32
CA ARG A 187 -5.58 -17.20 -27.29
C ARG A 187 -5.43 -16.51 -28.66
N GLN A 188 -4.71 -15.40 -28.73
CA GLN A 188 -4.57 -14.60 -29.96
C GLN A 188 -3.34 -14.99 -30.78
N ILE A 189 -2.39 -15.71 -30.17
CA ILE A 189 -1.14 -16.19 -30.79
C ILE A 189 -1.29 -17.63 -31.31
N LEU A 190 -2.18 -18.44 -30.74
CA LEU A 190 -2.42 -19.85 -31.12
C LEU A 190 -3.55 -20.07 -32.15
N LEU A 191 -4.17 -18.99 -32.65
CA LEU A 191 -5.23 -19.03 -33.70
C LEU A 191 -4.77 -18.35 -35.01
N LYS A 192 -3.46 -18.27 -35.24
CA LYS A 192 -2.86 -17.97 -36.54
C LYS A 192 -2.09 -19.17 -37.04
#